data_AF-A0AAV0Y1N0-F1
#
_entry.id   AF-A0AAV0Y1N0-F1
#
_cell.length_a   1.000
_cell.length_b   1.000
_cell.length_c   1.000
_cell.angle_alpha   90.00
_cell.angle_beta   90.00
_cell.angle_gamma   90.00
#
_symmetry.space_group_name_H-M   'P 1'
#
loop_
_entity.id
_entity.type
_entity.pdbx_description
1 polymer ?
#
loop_
_entity_poly.entity_id
_entity_poly.type
_entity_poly.pdbx_seq_one_letter_code
_entity_poly.pdbx_strand_id
1 'polypeptide(L)'
;MFYSNKTSKNIAIIRLQRQVTTTTDWILKWRLKLNTQKTVSVLFGSSRNAPKRQIKIQDTPITWKNRATYLGVVLDKPLRLHQHVKSCVHRAKQTRAALYPILNSKSRIPMSTRLTIYRIYIRPILLYVATAWGPLISESNWRNIEAVQNVAIRTITSAHFLTRNNKILHPPISSIRSEVERATKIFLHRNSQSSFSHIRELGTLPAPQIISRRPRPLTFTQ
;
A
#
# COMPACT_ATOMS: atom_id res chain seq x y z
N MET A 1 -0.33 -5.52 -14.42
CA MET A 1 0.95 -4.82 -14.15
C MET A 1 2.01 -5.47 -15.02
N PHE A 2 2.79 -4.72 -15.80
CA PHE A 2 3.85 -5.29 -16.64
C PHE A 2 5.22 -4.97 -16.04
N TYR A 3 6.07 -5.99 -15.96
CA TYR A 3 7.44 -5.87 -15.45
C TYR A 3 8.45 -5.84 -16.60
N SER A 4 9.55 -5.12 -16.39
CA SER A 4 10.70 -5.05 -17.30
C SER A 4 11.95 -4.67 -16.52
N ASN A 5 13.10 -5.24 -16.90
CA ASN A 5 14.39 -4.85 -16.35
C ASN A 5 14.77 -3.42 -16.82
N LYS A 6 15.65 -2.76 -16.05
CA LYS A 6 16.06 -1.35 -16.13
C LYS A 6 16.35 -0.84 -17.56
N THR A 7 16.84 -1.72 -18.43
CA THR A 7 17.24 -1.44 -19.83
C THR A 7 16.06 -1.41 -20.83
N SER A 8 14.88 -1.92 -20.48
CA SER A 8 13.78 -2.14 -21.43
C SER A 8 12.44 -1.51 -21.06
N LYS A 9 12.44 -0.38 -20.34
CA LYS A 9 11.22 0.37 -19.96
C LYS A 9 10.24 0.54 -21.13
N ASN A 10 10.75 0.79 -22.33
CA ASN A 10 9.96 0.93 -23.55
C ASN A 10 9.21 -0.36 -23.92
N ILE A 11 9.80 -1.54 -23.69
CA ILE A 11 9.15 -2.83 -23.94
C ILE A 11 7.97 -3.02 -22.98
N ALA A 12 8.13 -2.69 -21.69
CA ALA A 12 7.01 -2.72 -20.76
C ALA A 12 5.90 -1.75 -21.17
N ILE A 13 6.23 -0.55 -21.64
CA ILE A 13 5.25 0.43 -22.13
C ILE A 13 4.52 -0.09 -23.37
N ILE A 14 5.23 -0.72 -24.32
CA ILE A 14 4.61 -1.32 -25.52
C ILE A 14 3.66 -2.46 -25.14
N ARG A 15 4.10 -3.36 -24.26
CA ARG A 15 3.26 -4.47 -23.77
C ARG A 15 2.03 -3.96 -23.03
N LEU A 16 2.20 -2.94 -22.20
CA LEU A 16 1.11 -2.26 -21.50
C LEU A 16 0.15 -1.60 -22.49
N GLN A 17 0.64 -0.88 -23.50
CA GLN A 17 -0.20 -0.27 -24.53
C GLN A 17 -1.02 -1.32 -25.27
N ARG A 18 -0.42 -2.45 -25.67
CA ARG A 18 -1.14 -3.55 -26.32
C ARG A 18 -2.28 -4.06 -25.45
N GLN A 19 -2.03 -4.31 -24.18
CA GLN A 19 -3.06 -4.77 -23.24
C GLN A 19 -4.15 -3.73 -23.03
N VAL A 20 -3.78 -2.46 -22.92
CA VAL A 20 -4.73 -1.34 -22.79
C VAL A 20 -5.63 -1.27 -24.02
N THR A 21 -5.10 -1.42 -25.23
CA THR A 21 -5.89 -1.48 -26.46
C THR A 21 -6.88 -2.64 -26.43
N THR A 22 -6.42 -3.87 -26.19
CA THR A 22 -7.32 -5.05 -26.10
C THR A 22 -8.40 -4.91 -25.03
N THR A 23 -8.04 -4.33 -23.87
CA THR A 23 -9.00 -4.07 -22.79
C THR A 23 -10.00 -2.99 -23.19
N THR A 24 -9.55 -1.94 -23.90
CA THR A 24 -10.41 -0.86 -24.39
C THR A 24 -11.42 -1.37 -25.41
N ASP A 25 -11.00 -2.23 -26.34
CA ASP A 25 -11.88 -2.85 -27.33
C ASP A 25 -12.96 -3.70 -26.66
N TRP A 26 -12.59 -4.45 -25.62
CA TRP A 26 -13.54 -5.21 -24.82
C TRP A 26 -14.52 -4.30 -24.07
N ILE A 27 -14.03 -3.23 -23.41
CA ILE A 27 -14.86 -2.24 -22.71
C ILE A 27 -15.89 -1.61 -23.67
N LEU A 28 -15.45 -1.26 -24.88
CA LEU A 28 -16.29 -0.69 -25.93
C LEU A 28 -17.32 -1.69 -26.45
N LYS A 29 -16.94 -2.95 -26.64
CA LYS A 29 -17.88 -4.02 -27.00
C LYS A 29 -19.03 -4.13 -26.01
N TRP A 30 -18.75 -3.93 -24.73
CA TRP A 30 -19.75 -3.92 -23.66
C TRP A 30 -20.41 -2.55 -23.40
N ARG A 31 -20.20 -1.58 -24.30
CA ARG A 31 -20.77 -0.21 -24.23
C ARG A 31 -20.43 0.54 -22.93
N LEU A 32 -19.29 0.22 -22.32
CA LEU A 32 -18.78 0.91 -21.15
C LEU A 32 -17.93 2.12 -21.56
N LYS A 33 -18.06 3.23 -20.83
CA LYS A 33 -17.27 4.46 -21.05
C LYS A 33 -16.14 4.56 -20.03
N LEU A 34 -14.90 4.61 -20.50
CA LEU A 34 -13.74 4.77 -19.63
C LEU A 34 -13.53 6.25 -19.27
N ASN A 35 -13.32 6.54 -17.99
CA ASN A 35 -13.00 7.88 -17.53
C ASN A 35 -11.48 8.12 -17.61
N THR A 36 -11.05 8.77 -18.69
CA THR A 36 -9.64 9.04 -18.97
C THR A 36 -9.03 10.03 -17.95
N GLN A 37 -9.82 10.94 -17.38
CA GLN A 37 -9.37 11.90 -16.36
C GLN A 37 -9.00 11.23 -15.03
N LYS A 38 -9.73 10.18 -14.65
CA LYS A 38 -9.41 9.37 -13.45
C LYS A 38 -8.27 8.38 -13.70
N THR A 39 -7.94 8.10 -14.96
CA THR A 39 -6.94 7.11 -15.33
C THR A 39 -5.55 7.73 -15.28
N VAL A 40 -4.60 7.05 -14.62
CA VAL A 40 -3.24 7.54 -14.46
C VAL A 40 -2.24 6.44 -14.76
N SER A 41 -1.12 6.81 -15.38
CA SER A 41 -0.03 5.87 -15.65
C SER A 41 1.10 6.11 -14.66
N VAL A 42 1.54 5.04 -14.00
CA VAL A 42 2.65 5.08 -13.03
C VAL A 42 3.69 4.05 -13.42
N LEU A 43 4.94 4.49 -13.55
CA LEU A 43 6.09 3.62 -13.74
C LEU A 43 6.77 3.41 -12.39
N PHE A 44 6.55 2.25 -11.76
CA PHE A 44 7.20 1.90 -10.50
C PHE A 44 8.69 1.56 -10.70
N GLY A 45 9.54 2.02 -9.79
CA GLY A 45 10.97 1.77 -9.79
C GLY A 45 11.84 3.00 -9.49
N SER A 46 13.16 2.79 -9.44
CA SER A 46 14.15 3.81 -9.03
C SER A 46 14.53 4.83 -10.13
N SER A 47 13.97 4.70 -11.33
CA SER A 47 14.26 5.64 -12.43
C SER A 47 13.76 7.04 -12.08
N ARG A 48 14.63 8.05 -12.13
CA ARG A 48 14.20 9.45 -11.94
C ARG A 48 13.40 9.95 -13.15
N ASN A 49 13.85 9.62 -14.36
CA ASN A 49 13.24 10.12 -15.58
C ASN A 49 11.86 9.48 -15.84
N ALA A 50 10.90 10.31 -16.22
CA ALA A 50 9.65 9.86 -16.82
C ALA A 50 9.95 9.26 -18.21
N PRO A 51 9.24 8.21 -18.61
CA PRO A 51 9.39 7.67 -19.95
C PRO A 51 8.88 8.67 -21.00
N LYS A 52 9.60 8.77 -22.12
CA LYS A 52 9.25 9.68 -23.23
C LYS A 52 7.96 9.27 -23.94
N ARG A 53 7.67 7.96 -23.98
CA ARG A 53 6.47 7.42 -24.63
C ARG A 53 5.27 7.50 -23.69
N GLN A 54 4.19 8.11 -24.16
CA GLN A 54 2.91 8.14 -23.45
C GLN A 54 2.03 6.96 -23.85
N ILE A 55 1.19 6.54 -22.91
CA ILE A 55 0.14 5.53 -23.13
C ILE A 55 -1.10 6.28 -23.59
N LYS A 56 -1.79 5.74 -24.60
CA LYS A 56 -3.03 6.33 -25.13
C LYS A 56 -4.21 5.41 -24.85
N ILE A 57 -5.34 5.99 -24.47
CA ILE A 57 -6.65 5.32 -24.47
C ILE A 57 -7.59 6.13 -25.35
N GLN A 58 -8.18 5.50 -26.37
CA GLN A 58 -9.08 6.18 -27.31
C GLN A 58 -8.48 7.50 -27.83
N ASP A 59 -7.21 7.42 -28.30
CA ASP A 59 -6.36 8.53 -28.74
C ASP A 59 -6.02 9.62 -27.72
N THR A 60 -6.58 9.57 -26.52
CA THR A 60 -6.23 10.51 -25.43
C THR A 60 -4.94 10.06 -24.73
N PRO A 61 -3.91 10.93 -24.63
CA PRO A 61 -2.68 10.60 -23.92
C PRO A 61 -2.89 10.64 -22.39
N ILE A 62 -2.47 9.58 -21.71
CA ILE A 62 -2.51 9.50 -20.25
C ILE A 62 -1.24 10.12 -19.66
N THR A 63 -1.43 11.00 -18.68
CA THR A 63 -0.32 11.62 -17.96
C THR A 63 0.42 10.62 -17.08
N TRP A 64 1.75 10.71 -17.10
CA TRP A 64 2.60 9.98 -16.16
C TRP A 64 2.59 10.69 -14.80
N LYS A 65 2.21 9.96 -13.75
CA LYS A 65 2.26 10.45 -12.37
C LYS A 65 3.27 9.65 -11.57
N ASN A 66 3.86 10.30 -10.57
CA ASN A 66 4.75 9.64 -9.62
C ASN A 66 3.99 8.92 -8.49
N ARG A 67 2.67 9.11 -8.42
CA ARG A 67 1.79 8.58 -7.38
C ARG A 67 0.46 8.15 -7.98
N ALA A 68 -0.08 7.04 -7.50
CA ALA A 68 -1.45 6.63 -7.78
C ALA A 68 -2.14 6.22 -6.49
N THR A 69 -3.42 6.57 -6.36
CA THR A 69 -4.25 6.08 -5.26
C THR A 69 -5.00 4.85 -5.75
N TYR A 70 -4.85 3.74 -5.03
CA TYR A 70 -5.56 2.50 -5.32
C TYR A 70 -6.17 1.97 -4.03
N LEU A 71 -7.50 1.83 -4.01
CA LEU A 71 -8.27 1.39 -2.83
C LEU A 71 -7.83 2.12 -1.54
N GLY A 72 -7.71 3.45 -1.59
CA GLY A 72 -7.30 4.26 -0.43
C GLY A 72 -5.80 4.20 -0.06
N VAL A 73 -5.00 3.39 -0.74
CA VAL A 73 -3.54 3.33 -0.56
C VAL A 73 -2.84 4.21 -1.59
N VAL A 74 -1.93 5.07 -1.14
CA VAL A 74 -1.14 5.93 -2.03
C VAL A 74 0.16 5.23 -2.39
N LEU A 75 0.24 4.73 -3.63
CA LEU A 75 1.41 4.05 -4.17
C LEU A 75 2.36 5.09 -4.76
N ASP A 76 3.50 5.28 -4.09
CA ASP A 76 4.59 6.11 -4.59
C ASP A 76 5.43 5.33 -5.62
N LYS A 77 6.00 6.02 -6.60
CA LYS A 77 6.91 5.46 -7.62
C LYS A 77 7.98 4.47 -7.09
N PRO A 78 8.73 4.78 -6.02
CA PRO A 78 9.71 3.84 -5.46
C PRO A 78 9.09 2.79 -4.51
N LEU A 79 7.76 2.76 -4.36
CA LEU A 79 7.02 1.87 -3.45
C LEU A 79 7.45 1.96 -1.97
N ARG A 80 7.98 3.12 -1.55
CA ARG A 80 8.34 3.40 -0.14
C ARG A 80 7.15 3.78 0.74
N LEU A 81 6.01 4.14 0.11
CA LEU A 81 4.73 4.42 0.75
C LEU A 81 4.79 5.51 1.84
N HIS A 82 5.75 6.43 1.75
CA HIS A 82 5.94 7.48 2.74
C HIS A 82 4.74 8.43 2.74
N GLN A 83 4.22 8.79 1.55
CA GLN A 83 3.06 9.67 1.46
C GLN A 83 1.81 9.01 2.05
N HIS A 84 1.66 7.70 1.84
CA HIS A 84 0.57 6.93 2.44
C HIS A 84 0.64 6.97 3.97
N VAL A 85 1.79 6.62 4.56
CA VAL A 85 1.98 6.67 6.02
C VAL A 85 1.71 8.06 6.57
N LYS A 86 2.22 9.12 5.92
CA LYS A 86 1.95 10.50 6.32
C LYS A 86 0.46 10.82 6.34
N SER A 87 -0.30 10.36 5.34
CA SER A 87 -1.75 10.55 5.28
C SER A 87 -2.50 9.78 6.38
N CYS A 88 -2.11 8.53 6.67
CA CYS A 88 -2.71 7.73 7.73
C CYS A 88 -2.43 8.33 9.11
N VAL A 89 -1.19 8.75 9.37
CA VAL A 89 -0.79 9.43 10.61
C VAL A 89 -1.56 10.74 10.78
N HIS A 90 -1.71 11.53 9.72
CA HIS A 90 -2.46 12.78 9.77
C HIS A 90 -3.93 12.54 10.14
N ARG A 91 -4.61 11.61 9.45
CA ARG A 91 -6.00 11.24 9.73
C ARG A 91 -6.18 10.70 11.14
N ALA A 92 -5.25 9.86 11.61
CA ALA A 92 -5.30 9.31 12.96
C ALA A 92 -5.09 10.40 14.03
N LYS A 93 -4.20 11.36 13.79
CA LYS A 93 -4.01 12.54 14.67
C LYS A 93 -5.26 13.41 14.74
N GLN A 94 -5.90 13.69 13.60
CA GLN A 94 -7.15 14.46 13.55
C GLN A 94 -8.27 13.74 14.31
N THR A 95 -8.44 12.44 14.07
CA THR A 95 -9.44 11.61 14.75
C THR A 95 -9.21 11.59 16.26
N ARG A 96 -7.95 11.44 16.70
CA ARG A 96 -7.58 11.51 18.11
C ARG A 96 -7.88 12.89 18.72
N ALA A 97 -7.60 13.97 18.00
CA ALA A 97 -7.88 15.32 18.47
C ALA A 97 -9.40 15.55 18.65
N ALA A 98 -10.21 15.11 17.68
CA ALA A 98 -11.66 15.17 17.78
C ALA A 98 -12.20 14.34 18.96
N LEU A 99 -11.62 13.17 19.22
CA LEU A 99 -11.98 12.30 20.34
C LEU A 99 -11.32 12.69 21.67
N TYR A 100 -10.52 13.76 21.71
CA TYR A 100 -9.78 14.15 22.92
C TYR A 100 -10.68 14.39 24.14
N PRO A 101 -11.86 15.04 24.05
CA PRO A 101 -12.75 15.24 25.21
C PRO A 101 -13.19 13.94 25.88
N ILE A 102 -13.23 12.85 25.11
CA ILE A 102 -13.68 11.53 25.54
C ILE A 102 -12.49 10.68 26.00
N LEU A 103 -11.36 10.75 25.29
CA LEU A 103 -10.19 9.89 25.51
C LEU A 103 -9.30 10.35 26.67
N ASN A 104 -9.32 11.63 27.03
CA ASN A 104 -8.47 12.15 28.09
C ASN A 104 -8.77 11.47 29.44
N SER A 105 -7.78 11.48 30.34
CA SER A 105 -7.87 10.88 31.67
C SER A 105 -8.82 11.57 32.64
N LYS A 106 -9.19 12.84 32.36
CA LYS A 106 -10.15 13.60 33.15
C LYS A 106 -11.60 13.28 32.80
N SER A 107 -11.84 12.55 31.71
CA SER A 107 -13.15 12.07 31.30
C SER A 107 -13.71 11.10 32.33
N ARG A 108 -15.02 11.19 32.61
CA ARG A 108 -15.75 10.29 33.53
C ARG A 108 -15.87 8.86 33.01
N ILE A 109 -15.41 8.60 31.78
CA ILE A 109 -15.54 7.30 31.11
C ILE A 109 -14.48 6.33 31.64
N PRO A 110 -14.84 5.06 31.94
CA PRO A 110 -13.89 4.04 32.34
C PRO A 110 -12.72 3.88 31.36
N MET A 111 -11.54 3.57 31.88
CA MET A 111 -10.33 3.39 31.07
C MET A 111 -10.51 2.30 30.00
N SER A 112 -11.16 1.18 30.34
CA SER A 112 -11.46 0.09 29.41
C SER A 112 -12.25 0.57 28.19
N THR A 113 -13.31 1.37 28.41
CA THR A 113 -14.14 1.94 27.34
C THR A 113 -13.33 2.91 26.47
N ARG A 114 -12.49 3.77 27.07
CA ARG A 114 -11.62 4.68 26.31
C ARG A 114 -10.61 3.91 25.44
N LEU A 115 -10.07 2.81 25.94
CA LEU A 115 -9.22 1.90 25.15
C LEU A 115 -9.98 1.24 24.00
N THR A 116 -11.24 0.84 24.22
CA THR A 116 -12.12 0.32 23.17
C THR A 116 -12.39 1.36 22.08
N ILE A 117 -12.66 2.61 22.46
CA ILE A 117 -12.83 3.73 21.52
C ILE A 117 -11.57 3.91 20.66
N TYR A 118 -10.37 3.87 21.28
CA TYR A 118 -9.12 3.90 20.53
C TYR A 118 -9.01 2.74 19.52
N ARG A 119 -9.35 1.51 19.92
CA ARG A 119 -9.31 0.32 19.06
C ARG A 119 -10.29 0.39 17.89
N ILE A 120 -11.44 1.02 18.06
CA ILE A 120 -12.50 1.08 17.04
C ILE A 120 -12.27 2.24 16.07
N TYR A 121 -11.82 3.41 16.53
CA TYR A 121 -11.77 4.60 15.68
C TYR A 121 -10.37 4.96 15.19
N ILE A 122 -9.35 4.85 16.03
CA ILE A 122 -8.00 5.33 15.70
C ILE A 122 -7.15 4.19 15.14
N ARG A 123 -7.16 3.02 15.79
CA ARG A 123 -6.35 1.86 15.40
C ARG A 123 -6.62 1.41 13.96
N PRO A 124 -7.86 1.33 13.45
CA PRO A 124 -8.11 0.84 12.09
C PRO A 124 -7.58 1.78 11.01
N ILE A 125 -7.52 3.10 11.27
CA ILE A 125 -6.91 4.07 10.36
C ILE A 125 -5.42 3.75 10.17
N LEU A 126 -4.74 3.36 11.25
CA LEU A 126 -3.31 3.00 11.22
C LEU A 126 -3.06 1.60 10.69
N LEU A 127 -4.02 0.68 10.80
CA LEU A 127 -3.90 -0.72 10.37
C LEU A 127 -4.45 -0.99 8.97
N TYR A 128 -5.07 0.00 8.33
CA TYR A 128 -5.68 -0.17 7.02
C TYR A 128 -4.65 -0.71 6.00
N VAL A 129 -4.89 -1.90 5.47
CA VAL A 129 -4.04 -2.58 4.47
C VAL A 129 -2.59 -2.80 4.96
N ALA A 130 -2.38 -2.83 6.28
CA ALA A 130 -1.06 -2.91 6.88
C ALA A 130 -0.25 -4.16 6.53
N THR A 131 -0.92 -5.26 6.22
CA THR A 131 -0.24 -6.48 5.75
C THR A 131 0.45 -6.30 4.41
N ALA A 132 -0.03 -5.39 3.56
CA ALA A 132 0.57 -5.12 2.25
C ALA A 132 1.71 -4.10 2.31
N TRP A 133 1.58 -3.06 3.13
CA TRP A 133 2.60 -2.00 3.21
C TRP A 133 3.61 -2.15 4.36
N GLY A 134 3.27 -2.88 5.42
CA GLY A 134 4.10 -3.06 6.62
C GLY A 134 5.53 -3.50 6.32
N PRO A 135 5.75 -4.50 5.44
CA PRO A 135 7.09 -4.93 5.03
C PRO A 135 7.88 -3.92 4.18
N LEU A 136 7.20 -2.96 3.55
CA LEU A 136 7.80 -2.04 2.58
C LEU A 136 8.26 -0.71 3.19
N ILE A 137 7.73 -0.36 4.36
CA ILE A 137 7.98 0.95 4.98
C ILE A 137 9.30 0.98 5.77
N SER A 138 9.91 2.16 5.83
CA SER A 138 11.13 2.41 6.60
C SER A 138 10.87 2.44 8.11
N GLU A 139 11.94 2.22 8.88
CA GLU A 139 11.91 2.34 10.35
C GLU A 139 11.44 3.73 10.82
N SER A 140 11.80 4.80 10.11
CA SER A 140 11.32 6.15 10.41
C SER A 140 9.81 6.29 10.26
N ASN A 141 9.21 5.62 9.27
CA ASN A 141 7.76 5.61 9.07
C ASN A 141 7.06 4.79 10.17
N TRP A 142 7.66 3.66 10.58
CA TRP A 142 7.19 2.87 11.72
C TRP A 142 7.14 3.70 13.01
N ARG A 143 8.21 4.44 13.32
CA ARG A 143 8.26 5.33 14.49
C ARG A 143 7.15 6.38 14.47
N ASN A 144 6.81 6.93 13.30
CA ASN A 144 5.71 7.89 13.17
C ASN A 144 4.34 7.25 13.48
N ILE A 145 4.11 6.01 13.07
CA ILE A 145 2.88 5.26 13.36
C ILE A 145 2.80 4.93 14.85
N GLU A 146 3.87 4.37 15.41
CA GLU A 146 3.94 4.03 16.83
C GLU A 146 3.83 5.26 17.74
N ALA A 147 4.36 6.41 17.31
CA ALA A 147 4.18 7.67 18.04
C ALA A 147 2.70 8.06 18.19
N VAL A 148 1.85 7.81 17.18
CA VAL A 148 0.41 8.08 17.28
C VAL A 148 -0.22 7.18 18.34
N GLN A 149 0.09 5.89 18.31
CA GLN A 149 -0.36 4.93 19.32
C GLN A 149 0.10 5.35 20.72
N ASN A 150 1.41 5.58 20.91
CA ASN A 150 1.99 5.89 22.21
C ASN A 150 1.38 7.15 22.83
N VAL A 151 1.18 8.20 22.03
CA VAL A 151 0.50 9.40 22.50
C VAL A 151 -0.94 9.11 22.87
N ALA A 152 -1.69 8.37 22.04
CA ALA A 152 -3.09 8.03 22.33
C ALA A 152 -3.22 7.22 23.63
N ILE A 153 -2.38 6.19 23.83
CA ILE A 153 -2.43 5.39 25.06
C ILE A 153 -2.04 6.22 26.27
N ARG A 154 -1.01 7.07 26.19
CA ARG A 154 -0.64 8.00 27.28
C ARG A 154 -1.76 8.97 27.63
N THR A 155 -2.50 9.48 26.65
CA THR A 155 -3.67 10.33 26.89
C THR A 155 -4.76 9.60 27.68
N ILE A 156 -4.93 8.29 27.43
CA ILE A 156 -5.94 7.47 28.11
C ILE A 156 -5.47 7.06 29.51
N THR A 157 -4.24 6.58 29.65
CA THR A 157 -3.71 6.04 30.91
C THR A 157 -3.18 7.12 31.85
N SER A 158 -2.99 8.34 31.37
CA SER A 158 -2.33 9.40 32.14
C SER A 158 -0.90 9.06 32.55
N ALA A 159 -0.23 8.15 31.82
CA ALA A 159 1.12 7.72 32.16
C ALA A 159 2.15 8.86 32.04
N HIS A 160 3.04 8.94 33.03
CA HIS A 160 4.11 9.94 33.08
C HIS A 160 5.02 9.87 31.85
N PHE A 161 5.54 11.01 31.39
CA PHE A 161 6.35 11.09 30.16
C PHE A 161 7.60 10.19 30.21
N LEU A 162 8.20 10.01 31.39
CA LEU A 162 9.35 9.10 31.61
C LEU A 162 9.00 7.61 31.60
N THR A 163 7.73 7.23 31.74
CA THR A 163 7.34 5.82 31.74
C THR A 163 7.71 5.18 30.40
N ARG A 164 8.44 4.07 30.40
CA ARG A 164 8.86 3.40 29.16
C ARG A 164 7.64 2.90 28.38
N ASN A 165 7.66 3.03 27.04
CA ASN A 165 6.54 2.62 26.18
C ASN A 165 6.17 1.15 26.34
N ASN A 166 7.15 0.26 26.57
CA ASN A 166 6.88 -1.16 26.80
C ASN A 166 5.96 -1.38 28.00
N LYS A 167 6.15 -0.64 29.10
CA LYS A 167 5.29 -0.70 30.31
C LYS A 167 3.85 -0.27 30.02
N ILE A 168 3.67 0.66 29.07
CA ILE A 168 2.37 1.19 28.66
C ILE A 168 1.65 0.22 27.70
N LEU A 169 2.42 -0.56 26.94
CA LEU A 169 1.96 -1.51 25.93
C LEU A 169 1.86 -2.97 26.45
N HIS A 170 1.79 -3.15 27.77
CA HIS A 170 1.45 -4.44 28.40
C HIS A 170 -0.07 -4.68 28.36
N PRO A 171 -0.57 -5.93 28.52
CA PRO A 171 -1.96 -6.29 28.25
C PRO A 171 -2.91 -5.29 28.93
N PRO A 172 -3.78 -4.62 28.14
CA PRO A 172 -4.51 -5.21 27.01
C PRO A 172 -4.11 -4.75 25.58
N ILE A 173 -3.05 -3.97 25.33
CA ILE A 173 -2.79 -3.39 23.99
C ILE A 173 -1.39 -3.71 23.44
N SER A 174 -1.32 -4.50 22.37
CA SER A 174 -0.09 -4.76 21.61
C SER A 174 0.37 -3.55 20.80
N SER A 175 1.68 -3.45 20.55
CA SER A 175 2.24 -2.55 19.52
C SER A 175 1.60 -2.84 18.17
N ILE A 176 1.28 -1.78 17.43
CA ILE A 176 0.78 -1.87 16.05
C ILE A 176 1.78 -2.66 15.18
N ARG A 177 3.09 -2.44 15.34
CA ARG A 177 4.10 -3.13 14.53
C ARG A 177 4.04 -4.64 14.70
N SER A 178 4.06 -5.13 15.95
CA SER A 178 4.03 -6.57 16.22
C SER A 178 2.74 -7.22 15.76
N GLU A 179 1.62 -6.49 15.79
CA GLU A 179 0.36 -6.94 15.21
C GLU A 179 0.41 -7.05 13.69
N VAL A 180 0.93 -6.02 13.01
CA VAL A 180 1.08 -6.02 11.56
C VAL A 180 2.01 -7.14 11.11
N GLU A 181 3.15 -7.34 11.78
CA GLU A 181 4.07 -8.43 11.49
C GLU A 181 3.39 -9.80 11.64
N ARG A 182 2.62 -10.00 12.71
CA ARG A 182 1.86 -11.24 12.92
C ARG A 182 0.79 -11.44 11.84
N ALA A 183 -0.01 -10.41 11.56
CA ALA A 183 -1.06 -10.46 10.55
C ALA A 183 -0.48 -10.72 9.16
N THR A 184 0.68 -10.12 8.84
CA THR A 184 1.38 -10.32 7.57
C THR A 184 1.87 -11.76 7.43
N LYS A 185 2.47 -12.33 8.48
CA LYS A 185 2.90 -13.74 8.47
C LYS A 185 1.72 -14.69 8.24
N ILE A 186 0.61 -14.47 8.94
CA ILE A 186 -0.62 -15.26 8.76
C ILE A 186 -1.16 -15.11 7.34
N PHE A 187 -1.21 -13.89 6.82
CA PHE A 187 -1.67 -13.62 5.45
C PHE A 187 -0.83 -14.33 4.40
N LEU A 188 0.50 -14.22 4.47
CA LEU A 188 1.42 -14.88 3.53
C LEU A 188 1.34 -16.40 3.63
N HIS A 189 1.23 -16.95 4.84
CA HIS A 189 1.05 -18.38 5.05
C HIS A 189 -0.26 -18.88 4.41
N ARG A 190 -1.38 -18.18 4.62
CA ARG A 190 -2.66 -18.51 3.96
C ARG A 190 -2.54 -18.47 2.44
N ASN A 191 -1.84 -17.47 1.89
CA ASN A 191 -1.63 -17.38 0.45
C ASN A 191 -0.80 -18.57 -0.08
N SER A 192 0.22 -19.03 0.66
CA SER A 192 1.01 -20.20 0.25
C SER A 192 0.22 -21.51 0.21
N GLN A 193 -0.85 -21.60 1.01
CA GLN A 193 -1.74 -22.77 1.07
C GLN A 193 -2.95 -22.64 0.13
N SER A 194 -3.02 -21.58 -0.69
CA SER A 194 -4.13 -21.38 -1.61
C SER A 194 -4.20 -22.48 -2.67
N SER A 195 -5.41 -22.89 -3.06
CA SER A 195 -5.62 -23.83 -4.17
C SER A 195 -5.13 -23.25 -5.51
N PHE A 196 -5.16 -21.93 -5.65
CA PHE A 196 -4.81 -21.23 -6.89
C PHE A 196 -3.30 -20.92 -6.97
N SER A 197 -2.66 -21.39 -8.04
CA SER A 197 -1.22 -21.17 -8.30
C SER A 197 -0.83 -19.70 -8.29
N HIS A 198 -1.59 -18.86 -8.99
CA HIS A 198 -1.31 -17.42 -9.11
C HIS A 198 -1.35 -16.67 -7.77
N ILE A 199 -2.02 -17.21 -6.74
CA ILE A 199 -2.04 -16.64 -5.38
C ILE A 199 -0.82 -17.14 -4.58
N ARG A 200 -0.46 -18.42 -4.71
CA ARG A 200 0.74 -19.00 -4.06
C ARG A 200 2.04 -18.35 -4.57
N GLU A 201 2.05 -17.96 -5.83
CA GLU A 201 3.19 -17.34 -6.50
C GLU A 201 3.40 -15.86 -6.15
N LEU A 202 2.48 -15.25 -5.39
CA LEU A 202 2.60 -13.85 -4.96
C LEU A 202 3.82 -13.67 -4.05
N GLY A 203 4.85 -13.01 -4.57
CA GLY A 203 6.05 -12.63 -3.81
C GLY A 203 7.08 -13.74 -3.60
N THR A 204 6.85 -14.95 -4.12
CA THR A 204 7.78 -16.09 -4.05
C THR A 204 8.63 -16.24 -5.31
N LEU A 205 8.14 -15.76 -6.46
CA LEU A 205 8.93 -15.73 -7.69
C LEU A 205 10.03 -14.65 -7.56
N PRO A 206 11.33 -14.97 -7.76
CA PRO A 206 12.27 -13.93 -8.17
C PRO A 206 11.65 -13.25 -9.39
N ALA A 207 11.79 -11.92 -9.50
CA ALA A 207 11.30 -11.19 -10.67
C ALA A 207 11.65 -12.01 -11.92
N PRO A 208 10.65 -12.40 -12.76
CA PRO A 208 10.80 -13.53 -13.67
C PRO A 208 12.13 -13.42 -14.41
N GLN A 209 13.01 -14.42 -14.20
CA GLN A 209 14.30 -14.43 -14.89
C GLN A 209 13.99 -14.38 -16.38
N ILE A 210 14.47 -13.32 -17.01
CA ILE A 210 14.26 -13.08 -18.43
C ILE A 210 14.86 -14.27 -19.17
N ILE A 211 14.08 -14.87 -20.06
CA ILE A 211 14.59 -15.77 -21.09
C ILE A 211 15.72 -15.02 -21.80
N SER A 212 16.97 -15.35 -21.46
CA SER A 212 18.17 -14.68 -21.98
C SER A 212 18.41 -14.97 -23.46
N ARG A 213 17.69 -15.95 -24.01
CA ARG A 213 17.77 -16.36 -25.40
C ARG A 213 16.77 -15.57 -26.24
N ARG A 214 17.27 -14.84 -27.24
CA ARG A 214 16.46 -14.36 -28.37
C ARG A 214 15.55 -15.52 -28.84
N PRO A 215 14.24 -15.32 -29.00
CA PRO A 215 13.42 -16.27 -29.75
C PRO A 215 14.07 -16.43 -31.11
N ARG A 216 14.40 -17.67 -31.50
CA ARG A 216 14.86 -17.94 -32.87
C ARG A 216 13.73 -17.56 -33.84
N PRO A 217 14.04 -17.00 -35.01
CA PRO A 217 13.03 -16.78 -36.04
C PRO A 217 12.35 -18.12 -36.34
N LEU A 218 11.03 -18.14 -36.38
CA LEU A 218 10.30 -19.28 -36.94
C LEU A 218 10.61 -19.30 -38.43
N THR A 219 11.51 -20.19 -38.84
CA THR A 219 11.72 -20.51 -40.25
C THR A 219 10.55 -21.38 -40.68
N PHE A 220 9.61 -20.79 -41.41
CA PHE A 220 8.66 -21.56 -42.20
C PHE A 220 9.40 -21.97 -43.47
N THR A 221 9.82 -23.24 -43.52
CA THR A 221 10.15 -23.89 -44.80
C THR A 221 8.84 -24.14 -45.56
N GLN A 222 8.88 -23.90 -46.87
CA GLN A 222 7.76 -23.96 -47.81
C GLN A 222 7.01 -25.29 -47.78
#